data_AF-A0A2V8FHN2-F1
#
_entry.id   AF-A0A2V8FHN2-F1
#
_cell.length_a   1.000
_cell.length_b   1.000
_cell.length_c   1.000
_cell.angle_alpha   90.00
_cell.angle_beta   90.00
_cell.angle_gamma   90.00
#
_symmetry.space_group_name_H-M   'P 1'
#
loop_
_entity.id
_entity.type
_entity.pdbx_description
1 polymer ?
#
loop_
_entity_poly.entity_id
_entity_poly.type
_entity_poly.pdbx_seq_one_letter_code
_entity_poly.pdbx_strand_id
1 'polypeptide(L)'
;MQLDRRSFLASVGSVAAVTFLEPGSPEASPPLAPAAYAQSGSPGGLNAAAFRDRANADGEFLLKARYWDARLQLEIDDRPYSVVVQTGRVAEVAPASAPGNPDVRITGPAAAWSSGFVARGLKVEGDRVTQVVPYRGAILRLIALVREANGAHDQTTTVVKDVDRQFDTAVGRYAYVKIQGVQYRVYYEETGQGIPIVLQHTAGSDGRQWRHMLEDKELQQRFRMIAYDLPYHGKSVPPSTVRWWEKEYRLTTELVMDSVVAISKALKAERPVYMGCSVGGYLAPDLALYHADDFRAVIGVNASIAGSNAPSQNPGARDNMQKPISERRNPDTNFHPRVNGESVGMAMYEITSPEAPDPYRRETAWVYSQGAPGVFAGDLYYYGYDHDLVGKTDKIDTAKCPVYLVSGEYDPSMQPGPRSAEALTKQIPGATFTVVKGGSHFAMSDDYPRFRQYILPILEKIHARRS
;
A
#
# COMPACT_ATOMS: atom_id res chain seq x y z
N MET A 1 13.20 14.31 -47.00
CA MET A 1 13.56 15.36 -46.02
C MET A 1 14.30 14.68 -44.87
N GLN A 2 15.64 14.57 -44.96
CA GLN A 2 16.48 13.95 -43.93
C GLN A 2 16.68 14.98 -42.81
N LEU A 3 16.15 14.70 -41.62
CA LEU A 3 16.41 15.48 -40.43
C LEU A 3 17.82 15.18 -39.92
N ASP A 4 18.68 16.20 -39.94
CA ASP A 4 20.02 16.18 -39.39
C ASP A 4 19.97 16.00 -37.86
N ARG A 5 20.36 14.81 -37.40
CA ARG A 5 20.42 14.42 -35.98
C ARG A 5 21.32 15.36 -35.15
N ARG A 6 22.27 16.09 -35.76
CA ARG A 6 23.17 16.99 -35.02
C ARG A 6 22.50 18.29 -34.62
N SER A 7 21.52 18.76 -35.38
CA SER A 7 20.80 20.01 -35.10
C SER A 7 19.75 19.85 -33.98
N PHE A 8 19.14 18.66 -33.86
CA PHE A 8 18.18 18.38 -32.77
C PHE A 8 18.88 18.26 -31.41
N LEU A 9 20.10 17.72 -31.36
CA LEU A 9 20.88 17.65 -30.12
C LEU A 9 21.41 19.03 -29.68
N ALA A 10 21.52 19.99 -30.59
CA ALA A 10 21.96 21.36 -30.28
C ALA A 10 20.84 22.28 -29.76
N SER A 11 19.55 21.93 -29.97
CA SER A 11 18.40 22.70 -29.43
C SER A 11 17.95 22.25 -28.04
N VAL A 12 18.50 21.15 -27.52
CA VAL A 12 18.26 20.72 -26.13
C VAL A 12 19.33 21.35 -25.24
N GLY A 13 19.17 22.65 -24.99
CA GLY A 13 20.00 23.40 -24.06
C GLY A 13 19.93 22.81 -22.65
N SER A 14 21.10 22.48 -22.10
CA SER A 14 21.41 22.13 -20.71
C SER A 14 20.59 21.02 -20.05
N VAL A 15 20.88 19.77 -20.42
CA VAL A 15 20.78 18.64 -19.48
C VAL A 15 22.14 17.96 -19.40
N ALA A 16 23.06 18.58 -18.67
CA ALA A 16 24.32 18.03 -18.17
C ALA A 16 24.80 18.99 -17.06
N ALA A 17 25.17 18.60 -15.85
CA ALA A 17 25.81 17.36 -15.45
C ALA A 17 25.19 16.80 -14.17
N VAL A 18 24.80 15.53 -14.25
CA VAL A 18 24.76 14.61 -13.12
C VAL A 18 26.20 14.48 -12.65
N THR A 19 26.47 14.87 -11.41
CA THR A 19 27.79 14.71 -10.80
C THR A 19 28.13 13.22 -10.79
N PHE A 20 29.18 12.86 -11.52
CA PHE A 20 29.84 11.57 -11.37
C PHE A 20 30.23 11.42 -9.89
N LEU A 21 29.72 10.38 -9.24
CA LEU A 21 30.36 9.86 -8.03
C LEU A 21 31.78 9.48 -8.44
N GLU A 22 32.77 10.18 -7.89
CA GLU A 22 34.18 9.84 -8.11
C GLU A 22 34.43 8.36 -7.73
N PRO A 23 35.21 7.61 -8.52
CA PRO A 23 35.67 6.28 -8.12
C PRO A 23 36.67 6.45 -6.98
N GLY A 24 36.17 6.37 -5.76
CA GLY A 24 36.97 6.59 -4.55
C GLY A 24 36.17 6.82 -3.26
N SER A 25 34.82 6.79 -3.29
CA SER A 25 34.03 6.83 -2.06
C SER A 25 34.42 5.62 -1.18
N PRO A 26 34.94 5.83 0.04
CA PRO A 26 35.16 4.71 0.94
C PRO A 26 33.79 4.09 1.21
N GLU A 27 33.78 2.76 1.21
CA GLU A 27 32.82 1.84 1.83
C GLU A 27 31.47 2.46 2.23
N ALA A 28 30.36 1.90 1.70
CA ALA A 28 29.02 2.14 2.22
C ALA A 28 29.10 2.29 3.75
N SER A 29 28.78 3.49 4.25
CA SER A 29 28.99 3.81 5.67
C SER A 29 28.47 2.66 6.51
N PRO A 30 29.32 2.02 7.33
CA PRO A 30 28.88 0.90 8.14
C PRO A 30 27.65 1.34 8.94
N PRO A 31 26.67 0.44 9.19
CA PRO A 31 25.54 0.78 10.03
C PRO A 31 26.07 1.38 11.34
N LEU A 32 25.76 2.66 11.56
CA LEU A 32 26.28 3.42 12.69
C LEU A 32 25.84 2.73 13.99
N ALA A 33 26.80 2.45 14.87
CA ALA A 33 26.54 1.72 16.11
C ALA A 33 25.44 2.44 16.93
N PRO A 34 24.31 1.79 17.24
CA PRO A 34 23.15 2.42 17.90
C PRO A 34 23.49 3.11 19.23
N ALA A 35 24.52 2.62 19.93
CA ALA A 35 24.98 3.14 21.21
C ALA A 35 25.69 4.51 21.13
N ALA A 36 26.17 4.94 19.96
CA ALA A 36 26.96 6.17 19.84
C ALA A 36 26.12 7.46 20.00
N TYR A 37 24.81 7.39 19.76
CA TYR A 37 23.89 8.53 19.81
C TYR A 37 22.90 8.47 20.98
N ALA A 38 22.77 7.32 21.64
CA ALA A 38 21.96 7.14 22.84
C ALA A 38 22.66 7.78 24.06
N GLN A 39 22.73 9.11 24.08
CA GLN A 39 23.15 9.84 25.28
C GLN A 39 21.90 10.20 26.08
N SER A 40 21.95 9.95 27.40
CA SER A 40 20.90 10.29 28.34
C SER A 40 20.52 11.78 28.22
N GLY A 41 19.42 12.06 27.52
CA GLY A 41 18.77 13.35 27.61
C GLY A 41 18.34 13.62 29.05
N SER A 42 18.17 14.89 29.40
CA SER A 42 17.48 15.24 30.65
C SER A 42 16.13 14.50 30.70
N PRO A 43 15.69 13.98 31.86
CA PRO A 43 14.44 13.22 31.96
C PRO A 43 13.27 13.98 31.29
N GLY A 44 12.65 13.36 30.29
CA GLY A 44 11.44 13.86 29.62
C GLY A 44 11.63 14.96 28.56
N GLY A 45 12.68 14.92 27.72
CA GLY A 45 12.82 15.84 26.59
C GLY A 45 13.74 15.34 25.47
N LEU A 46 13.62 15.95 24.28
CA LEU A 46 14.45 15.66 23.10
C LEU A 46 15.87 16.22 23.26
N ASN A 47 16.89 15.39 23.02
CA ASN A 47 18.26 15.86 22.84
C ASN A 47 18.39 16.54 21.47
N ALA A 48 18.20 17.86 21.43
CA ALA A 48 18.14 18.67 20.21
C ALA A 48 19.40 18.54 19.33
N ALA A 49 20.59 18.55 19.95
CA ALA A 49 21.85 18.44 19.22
C ALA A 49 22.04 17.02 18.63
N ALA A 50 21.82 15.98 19.44
CA ALA A 50 21.94 14.60 18.97
C ALA A 50 20.94 14.29 17.86
N PHE A 51 19.69 14.75 17.99
CA PHE A 51 18.66 14.60 16.96
C PHE A 51 19.05 15.29 15.65
N ARG A 52 19.50 16.56 15.71
CA ARG A 52 19.97 17.30 14.52
C ARG A 52 21.10 16.56 13.82
N ASP A 53 22.13 16.18 14.57
CA ASP A 53 23.32 15.53 14.00
C ASP A 53 22.97 14.15 13.43
N ARG A 54 22.11 13.39 14.11
CA ARG A 54 21.60 12.11 13.64
C ARG A 54 20.77 12.23 12.37
N ALA A 55 19.89 13.23 12.28
CA ALA A 55 19.09 13.48 11.08
C ALA A 55 19.95 13.90 9.88
N ASN A 56 20.95 14.75 10.12
CA ASN A 56 21.88 15.19 9.07
C ASN A 56 22.90 14.10 8.66
N ALA A 57 23.01 13.01 9.42
CA ALA A 57 23.77 11.81 9.06
C ALA A 57 22.90 10.69 8.45
N ASP A 58 21.57 10.85 8.41
CA ASP A 58 20.64 9.82 7.94
C ASP A 58 20.40 9.91 6.44
N GLY A 59 20.90 8.93 5.68
CA GLY A 59 20.76 8.92 4.22
C GLY A 59 19.31 8.87 3.74
N GLU A 60 18.43 8.16 4.45
CA GLU A 60 17.01 8.10 4.10
C GLU A 60 16.32 9.46 4.29
N PHE A 61 16.54 10.12 5.44
CA PHE A 61 16.00 11.45 5.69
C PHE A 61 16.48 12.44 4.64
N LEU A 62 17.79 12.52 4.38
CA LEU A 62 18.35 13.46 3.41
C LEU A 62 17.80 13.27 2.00
N LEU A 63 17.63 12.02 1.57
CA LEU A 63 17.01 11.72 0.27
C LEU A 63 15.56 12.20 0.25
N LYS A 64 14.77 11.91 1.29
CA LYS A 64 13.33 12.24 1.32
C LYS A 64 13.04 13.72 1.57
N ALA A 65 13.93 14.39 2.28
CA ALA A 65 13.85 15.82 2.60
C ALA A 65 14.51 16.70 1.53
N ARG A 66 15.12 16.14 0.48
CA ARG A 66 15.76 16.93 -0.59
C ARG A 66 14.79 17.99 -1.11
N TYR A 67 15.22 19.25 -1.13
CA TYR A 67 14.42 20.43 -1.47
C TYR A 67 13.36 20.88 -0.46
N TRP A 68 13.32 20.28 0.73
CA TRP A 68 12.40 20.70 1.77
C TRP A 68 12.92 21.93 2.51
N ASP A 69 12.12 22.99 2.48
CA ASP A 69 12.24 24.16 3.34
C ASP A 69 10.96 24.24 4.19
N ALA A 70 11.12 24.08 5.51
CA ALA A 70 9.98 24.11 6.43
C ALA A 70 10.41 24.44 7.86
N ARG A 71 9.52 25.13 8.57
CA ARG A 71 9.51 25.19 10.03
C ARG A 71 8.53 24.16 10.56
N LEU A 72 9.04 23.14 11.23
CA LEU A 72 8.21 22.15 11.91
C LEU A 72 8.09 22.49 13.39
N GLN A 73 6.98 22.07 13.98
CA GLN A 73 6.78 22.02 15.42
C GLN A 73 6.55 20.57 15.85
N LEU A 74 7.42 20.06 16.72
CA LEU A 74 7.28 18.74 17.34
C LEU A 74 6.79 18.92 18.78
N GLU A 75 5.62 18.39 19.12
CA GLU A 75 5.08 18.41 20.48
C GLU A 75 5.32 17.03 21.11
N ILE A 76 6.48 16.91 21.76
CA ILE A 76 6.92 15.69 22.45
C ILE A 76 6.61 15.90 23.93
N ASP A 77 5.70 15.11 24.49
CA ASP A 77 5.13 15.32 25.82
C ASP A 77 4.49 16.72 25.93
N ASP A 78 4.70 17.42 27.04
CA ASP A 78 4.26 18.81 27.24
C ASP A 78 5.27 19.84 26.72
N ARG A 79 6.26 19.43 25.89
CA ARG A 79 7.38 20.26 25.44
C ARG A 79 7.39 20.42 23.93
N PRO A 80 7.05 21.62 23.41
CA PRO A 80 7.17 21.87 21.98
C PRO A 80 8.62 22.17 21.60
N TYR A 81 9.05 21.65 20.45
CA TYR A 81 10.35 21.92 19.83
C TYR A 81 10.12 22.50 18.43
N SER A 82 10.81 23.60 18.12
CA SER A 82 10.91 24.13 16.76
C SER A 82 12.04 23.43 16.02
N VAL A 83 11.77 22.93 14.82
CA VAL A 83 12.76 22.33 13.93
C VAL A 83 12.74 23.10 12.61
N VAL A 84 13.88 23.63 12.20
CA VAL A 84 14.01 24.32 10.91
C VAL A 84 14.75 23.40 9.94
N VAL A 85 14.07 23.03 8.85
CA VAL A 85 14.66 22.32 7.72
C VAL A 85 14.94 23.33 6.61
N GLN A 86 16.19 23.37 6.13
CA GLN A 86 16.63 24.21 5.03
C GLN A 86 17.34 23.36 3.99
N THR A 87 16.90 23.40 2.74
CA THR A 87 17.44 22.60 1.63
C THR A 87 17.59 21.12 1.99
N GLY A 88 16.61 20.59 2.73
CA GLY A 88 16.56 19.19 3.18
C GLY A 88 17.47 18.79 4.34
N ARG A 89 18.10 19.76 5.03
CA ARG A 89 18.89 19.52 6.23
C ARG A 89 18.26 20.17 7.44
N VAL A 90 18.40 19.54 8.61
CA VAL A 90 17.98 20.14 9.88
C VAL A 90 19.00 21.22 10.26
N ALA A 91 18.64 22.48 10.07
CA ALA A 91 19.49 23.64 10.36
C ALA A 91 19.47 24.01 11.84
N GLU A 92 18.28 23.96 12.46
CA GLU A 92 18.07 24.38 13.85
C GLU A 92 17.08 23.45 14.55
N VAL A 93 17.34 23.18 15.83
CA VAL A 93 16.41 22.51 16.75
C VAL A 93 16.46 23.25 18.08
N ALA A 94 15.34 23.78 18.54
CA ALA A 94 15.28 24.56 19.78
C ALA A 94 13.96 24.29 20.53
N PRO A 95 13.96 24.34 21.88
CA PRO A 95 12.71 24.40 22.64
C PRO A 95 11.87 25.60 22.20
N ALA A 96 10.57 25.41 22.03
CA ALA A 96 9.63 26.48 21.73
C ALA A 96 8.86 26.88 22.99
N SER A 97 8.59 28.17 23.16
CA SER A 97 7.84 28.71 24.30
C SER A 97 6.34 28.87 24.04
N ALA A 98 5.92 28.83 22.77
CA ALA A 98 4.52 28.86 22.33
C ALA A 98 4.39 28.15 20.98
N PRO A 99 3.19 27.70 20.59
CA PRO A 99 2.94 27.25 19.23
C PRO A 99 3.14 28.43 18.29
N GLY A 100 4.23 28.42 17.53
CA GLY A 100 4.44 29.39 16.44
C GLY A 100 3.44 29.15 15.30
N ASN A 101 3.77 29.67 14.11
CA ASN A 101 3.09 29.32 12.87
C ASN A 101 3.95 28.34 12.06
N PRO A 102 3.99 27.03 12.41
CA PRO A 102 4.77 26.05 11.68
C PRO A 102 4.11 25.69 10.35
N ASP A 103 4.93 25.31 9.37
CA ASP A 103 4.49 24.69 8.12
C ASP A 103 3.93 23.28 8.37
N VAL A 104 4.52 22.55 9.32
CA VAL A 104 4.09 21.22 9.75
C VAL A 104 4.11 21.13 11.27
N ARG A 105 3.01 20.69 11.88
CA ARG A 105 2.93 20.38 13.30
C ARG A 105 2.74 18.88 13.50
N ILE A 106 3.53 18.28 14.38
CA ILE A 106 3.43 16.87 14.76
C ILE A 106 3.15 16.80 16.25
N THR A 107 2.01 16.23 16.64
CA THR A 107 1.56 16.17 18.04
C THR A 107 1.14 14.77 18.42
N GLY A 108 1.21 14.43 19.70
CA GLY A 108 0.69 13.16 20.22
C GLY A 108 1.19 12.84 21.62
N PRO A 109 0.63 11.83 22.28
CA PRO A 109 1.03 11.47 23.64
C PRO A 109 2.47 10.93 23.66
N ALA A 110 3.14 11.04 24.82
CA ALA A 110 4.48 10.51 25.08
C ALA A 110 4.72 9.10 24.52
N ALA A 111 3.75 8.21 24.73
CA ALA A 111 3.82 6.82 24.29
C ALA A 111 3.81 6.67 22.75
N ALA A 112 3.21 7.60 22.01
CA ALA A 112 3.21 7.57 20.54
C ALA A 112 4.60 7.88 19.98
N TRP A 113 5.34 8.76 20.65
CA TRP A 113 6.72 9.10 20.35
C TRP A 113 7.73 8.02 20.72
N SER A 114 7.33 6.93 21.38
CA SER A 114 8.22 5.80 21.69
C SER A 114 7.80 4.52 20.96
N SER A 115 6.51 4.32 20.70
CA SER A 115 5.95 3.08 20.18
C SER A 115 5.92 2.95 18.65
N GLY A 116 6.09 4.02 17.87
CA GLY A 116 6.27 3.98 16.42
C GLY A 116 4.99 3.95 15.58
N PHE A 117 5.08 4.57 14.39
CA PHE A 117 4.02 4.84 13.41
C PHE A 117 2.92 5.84 13.82
N VAL A 118 2.48 6.62 12.82
CA VAL A 118 1.37 7.61 12.92
C VAL A 118 0.08 6.96 13.46
N ALA A 119 -0.12 5.67 13.22
CA ALA A 119 -1.25 4.89 13.72
C ALA A 119 -1.32 4.74 15.27
N ARG A 120 -0.30 5.16 16.03
CA ARG A 120 -0.26 5.08 17.50
C ARG A 120 -0.55 6.40 18.22
N GLY A 121 -1.20 7.35 17.54
CA GLY A 121 -1.73 8.58 18.14
C GLY A 121 -0.94 9.84 17.82
N LEU A 122 0.02 9.78 16.89
CA LEU A 122 0.63 10.99 16.33
C LEU A 122 -0.30 11.60 15.29
N LYS A 123 -0.48 12.92 15.36
CA LYS A 123 -1.22 13.73 14.40
C LYS A 123 -0.24 14.61 13.64
N VAL A 124 -0.34 14.64 12.32
CA VAL A 124 0.44 15.52 11.45
C VAL A 124 -0.51 16.54 10.83
N GLU A 125 -0.25 17.82 11.06
CA GLU A 125 -1.02 18.96 10.56
C GLU A 125 -0.10 19.87 9.73
N GLY A 126 -0.67 20.58 8.76
CA GLY A 126 0.06 21.47 7.87
C GLY A 126 -0.60 21.56 6.49
N ASP A 127 -0.03 22.37 5.59
CA ASP A 127 -0.51 22.42 4.21
C ASP A 127 -0.30 21.06 3.53
N ARG A 128 -1.40 20.42 3.15
CA ARG A 128 -1.37 19.05 2.63
C ARG A 128 -0.64 18.93 1.28
N VAL A 129 -0.68 19.98 0.46
CA VAL A 129 -0.25 19.92 -0.94
C VAL A 129 1.21 20.34 -1.11
N THR A 130 1.71 21.21 -0.23
CA THR A 130 3.05 21.79 -0.32
C THR A 130 3.99 21.28 0.74
N GLN A 131 3.48 20.85 1.90
CA GLN A 131 4.30 20.47 3.05
C GLN A 131 4.08 19.00 3.45
N VAL A 132 2.86 18.60 3.78
CA VAL A 132 2.64 17.30 4.44
C VAL A 132 2.75 16.11 3.49
N VAL A 133 2.00 16.10 2.38
CA VAL A 133 1.94 14.92 1.50
C VAL A 133 3.21 14.73 0.66
N PRO A 134 3.76 15.76 -0.01
CA PRO A 134 5.01 15.61 -0.76
C PRO A 134 6.20 15.17 0.10
N TYR A 135 6.27 15.63 1.36
CA TYR A 135 7.36 15.30 2.29
C TYR A 135 6.99 14.26 3.35
N ARG A 136 5.92 13.49 3.13
CA ARG A 136 5.47 12.42 4.04
C ARG A 136 6.61 11.48 4.41
N GLY A 137 7.44 11.10 3.44
CA GLY A 137 8.60 10.25 3.69
C GLY A 137 9.62 10.86 4.64
N ALA A 138 9.92 12.16 4.49
CA ALA A 138 10.82 12.88 5.37
C ALA A 138 10.24 13.00 6.78
N ILE A 139 8.94 13.32 6.88
CA ILE A 139 8.21 13.41 8.16
C ILE A 139 8.25 12.08 8.91
N LEU A 140 7.96 10.96 8.24
CA LEU A 140 7.99 9.64 8.87
C LEU A 140 9.39 9.26 9.34
N ARG A 141 10.41 9.51 8.51
CA ARG A 141 11.79 9.22 8.91
C ARG A 141 12.21 10.11 10.08
N LEU A 142 11.84 11.40 10.06
CA LEU A 142 12.10 12.33 11.15
C LEU A 142 11.49 11.85 12.47
N ILE A 143 10.24 11.38 12.48
CA ILE A 143 9.60 10.78 13.65
C ILE A 143 10.40 9.57 14.16
N ALA A 144 10.89 8.70 13.27
CA ALA A 144 11.73 7.57 13.65
C ALA A 144 13.09 8.03 14.23
N LEU A 145 13.69 9.10 13.71
CA LEU A 145 14.95 9.64 14.22
C LEU A 145 14.79 10.30 15.60
N VAL A 146 13.65 10.93 15.89
CA VAL A 146 13.30 11.42 17.24
C VAL A 146 13.27 10.24 18.23
N ARG A 147 12.71 9.10 17.81
CA ARG A 147 12.69 7.86 18.62
C ARG A 147 14.08 7.33 18.90
N GLU A 148 14.90 7.19 17.86
CA GLU A 148 16.29 6.74 17.97
C GLU A 148 17.09 7.63 18.92
N ALA A 149 16.94 8.95 18.83
CA ALA A 149 17.61 9.92 19.70
C ALA A 149 17.16 9.85 21.16
N ASN A 150 15.94 9.36 21.42
CA ASN A 150 15.40 9.13 22.77
C ASN A 150 15.71 7.71 23.30
N GLY A 151 16.59 6.95 22.63
CA GLY A 151 17.00 5.60 23.05
C GLY A 151 15.98 4.50 22.70
N ALA A 152 14.92 4.83 21.96
CA ALA A 152 14.00 3.85 21.40
C ALA A 152 14.50 3.42 20.02
N HIS A 153 15.03 2.20 19.93
CA HIS A 153 15.42 1.65 18.64
C HIS A 153 14.21 1.03 17.94
N ASP A 154 14.03 1.37 16.67
CA ASP A 154 13.13 0.58 15.83
C ASP A 154 13.63 -0.85 15.78
N GLN A 155 12.66 -1.76 15.80
CA GLN A 155 12.78 -3.18 16.10
C GLN A 155 13.96 -3.85 15.37
N THR A 156 14.49 -4.91 15.99
CA THR A 156 15.42 -5.87 15.39
C THR A 156 15.09 -6.08 13.92
N THR A 157 15.96 -5.59 13.03
CA THR A 157 15.79 -5.77 11.59
C THR A 157 15.91 -7.27 11.33
N THR A 158 14.79 -7.95 11.12
CA THR A 158 14.81 -9.35 10.70
C THR A 158 15.60 -9.41 9.41
N VAL A 159 16.80 -9.99 9.47
CA VAL A 159 17.67 -10.10 8.30
C VAL A 159 17.01 -11.05 7.30
N VAL A 160 16.62 -10.50 6.16
CA VAL A 160 16.21 -11.31 5.00
C VAL A 160 17.47 -11.92 4.41
N LYS A 161 17.50 -13.25 4.33
CA LYS A 161 18.63 -13.99 3.76
C LYS A 161 18.56 -13.97 2.24
N ASP A 162 19.72 -14.01 1.60
CA ASP A 162 19.82 -14.27 0.17
C ASP A 162 19.19 -15.61 -0.19
N VAL A 163 18.65 -15.70 -1.41
CA VAL A 163 18.09 -16.93 -1.96
C VAL A 163 19.17 -17.70 -2.71
N ASP A 164 19.32 -18.99 -2.40
CA ASP A 164 20.25 -19.89 -3.10
C ASP A 164 19.59 -20.51 -4.34
N ARG A 165 19.24 -19.65 -5.30
CA ARG A 165 18.70 -20.05 -6.61
C ARG A 165 18.90 -18.97 -7.66
N GLN A 166 19.02 -19.39 -8.92
CA GLN A 166 19.23 -18.48 -10.05
C GLN A 166 17.93 -17.83 -10.57
N PHE A 167 16.82 -18.57 -10.54
CA PHE A 167 15.51 -18.12 -11.02
C PHE A 167 14.42 -18.51 -10.01
N ASP A 168 13.39 -17.66 -9.88
CA ASP A 168 12.11 -18.10 -9.33
C ASP A 168 11.37 -19.01 -10.34
N THR A 169 10.18 -19.49 -9.99
CA THR A 169 9.36 -20.36 -10.87
C THR A 169 8.19 -19.66 -11.55
N ALA A 170 7.96 -18.38 -11.26
CA ALA A 170 6.85 -17.66 -11.86
C ALA A 170 7.15 -17.35 -13.33
N VAL A 171 6.16 -17.53 -14.19
CA VAL A 171 6.26 -17.18 -15.62
C VAL A 171 5.31 -16.04 -15.92
N GLY A 172 5.86 -14.91 -16.34
CA GLY A 172 5.11 -13.72 -16.76
C GLY A 172 4.67 -13.78 -18.22
N ARG A 173 3.39 -13.50 -18.50
CA ARG A 173 2.81 -13.47 -19.85
C ARG A 173 1.76 -12.36 -19.98
N TYR A 174 1.38 -12.09 -21.22
CA TYR A 174 0.25 -11.21 -21.55
C TYR A 174 -0.89 -12.02 -22.13
N ALA A 175 -2.11 -11.72 -21.71
CA ALA A 175 -3.36 -12.18 -22.32
C ALA A 175 -4.12 -10.99 -22.92
N TYR A 176 -4.76 -11.21 -24.06
CA TYR A 176 -5.72 -10.26 -24.61
C TYR A 176 -7.12 -10.61 -24.12
N VAL A 177 -7.72 -9.70 -23.35
CA VAL A 177 -8.99 -9.93 -22.67
C VAL A 177 -9.97 -8.83 -23.09
N LYS A 178 -11.21 -9.21 -23.43
CA LYS A 178 -12.29 -8.24 -23.64
C LYS A 178 -13.06 -8.06 -22.34
N ILE A 179 -13.07 -6.82 -21.84
CA ILE A 179 -13.80 -6.41 -20.63
C ILE A 179 -14.75 -5.29 -21.06
N GLN A 180 -16.05 -5.47 -20.85
CA GLN A 180 -17.09 -4.51 -21.25
C GLN A 180 -16.94 -4.03 -22.72
N GLY A 181 -16.62 -4.95 -23.62
CA GLY A 181 -16.46 -4.66 -25.06
C GLY A 181 -15.11 -4.05 -25.48
N VAL A 182 -14.27 -3.64 -24.54
CA VAL A 182 -12.93 -3.07 -24.80
C VAL A 182 -11.86 -4.15 -24.67
N GLN A 183 -10.90 -4.19 -25.60
CA GLN A 183 -9.77 -5.12 -25.52
C GLN A 183 -8.64 -4.54 -24.68
N TYR A 184 -8.24 -5.28 -23.66
CA TYR A 184 -7.12 -4.99 -22.79
C TYR A 184 -5.99 -5.99 -23.02
N ARG A 185 -4.76 -5.55 -22.80
CA ARG A 185 -3.58 -6.41 -22.75
C ARG A 185 -3.21 -6.56 -21.27
N VAL A 186 -3.61 -7.67 -20.68
CA VAL A 186 -3.47 -7.95 -19.25
C VAL A 186 -2.19 -8.77 -19.02
N TYR A 187 -1.29 -8.26 -18.20
CA TYR A 187 -0.14 -9.00 -17.68
C TYR A 187 -0.57 -9.89 -16.52
N TYR A 188 0.05 -11.07 -16.44
CA TYR A 188 -0.08 -11.96 -15.30
C TYR A 188 1.19 -12.78 -15.12
N GLU A 189 1.45 -13.19 -13.88
CA GLU A 189 2.45 -14.18 -13.49
C GLU A 189 1.74 -15.45 -13.02
N GLU A 190 2.19 -16.61 -13.50
CA GLU A 190 1.64 -17.90 -13.09
C GLU A 190 2.72 -18.89 -12.64
N THR A 191 2.34 -19.79 -11.73
CA THR A 191 3.21 -20.84 -11.19
C THR A 191 2.37 -21.99 -10.64
N GLY A 192 2.97 -23.18 -10.50
CA GLY A 192 2.30 -24.35 -9.97
C GLY A 192 1.26 -24.97 -10.90
N GLN A 193 0.51 -25.93 -10.37
CA GLN A 193 -0.46 -26.76 -11.09
C GLN A 193 -1.65 -27.13 -10.19
N GLY A 194 -2.74 -27.61 -10.78
CA GLY A 194 -3.91 -28.08 -10.03
C GLY A 194 -5.03 -27.04 -10.01
N ILE A 195 -5.68 -26.83 -8.85
CA ILE A 195 -6.83 -25.93 -8.75
C ILE A 195 -6.36 -24.49 -9.05
N PRO A 196 -6.98 -23.76 -9.99
CA PRO A 196 -6.56 -22.39 -10.27
C PRO A 196 -6.90 -21.48 -9.09
N ILE A 197 -5.95 -20.63 -8.70
CA ILE A 197 -6.17 -19.51 -7.78
C ILE A 197 -5.86 -18.22 -8.53
N VAL A 198 -6.82 -17.30 -8.57
CA VAL A 198 -6.61 -15.95 -9.11
C VAL A 198 -6.40 -14.97 -7.95
N LEU A 199 -5.30 -14.22 -8.01
CA LEU A 199 -4.80 -13.36 -6.93
C LEU A 199 -4.95 -11.89 -7.31
N GLN A 200 -5.82 -11.16 -6.60
CA GLN A 200 -6.13 -9.75 -6.84
C GLN A 200 -5.33 -8.84 -5.90
N HIS A 201 -4.59 -7.91 -6.49
CA HIS A 201 -3.84 -6.89 -5.75
C HIS A 201 -4.75 -5.82 -5.12
N THR A 202 -4.17 -5.01 -4.23
CA THR A 202 -4.82 -3.86 -3.58
C THR A 202 -4.91 -2.64 -4.53
N ALA A 203 -5.62 -1.60 -4.10
CA ALA A 203 -5.72 -0.34 -4.85
C ALA A 203 -4.34 0.22 -5.24
N GLY A 204 -4.15 0.65 -6.49
CA GLY A 204 -2.95 1.32 -7.00
C GLY A 204 -1.65 0.52 -6.97
N SER A 205 -1.74 -0.79 -6.75
CA SER A 205 -0.62 -1.73 -6.76
C SER A 205 -0.77 -2.75 -7.89
N ASP A 206 -0.03 -3.85 -7.86
CA ASP A 206 -0.05 -4.87 -8.91
C ASP A 206 0.32 -6.27 -8.36
N GLY A 207 0.42 -7.26 -9.25
CA GLY A 207 0.64 -8.66 -8.93
C GLY A 207 1.89 -8.96 -8.10
N ARG A 208 2.87 -8.04 -8.04
CA ARG A 208 4.08 -8.18 -7.22
C ARG A 208 3.77 -8.41 -5.73
N GLN A 209 2.62 -7.97 -5.22
CA GLN A 209 2.19 -8.22 -3.84
C GLN A 209 2.04 -9.72 -3.50
N TRP A 210 1.90 -10.56 -4.51
CA TRP A 210 1.71 -12.00 -4.36
C TRP A 210 2.97 -12.81 -4.63
N ARG A 211 4.11 -12.17 -4.95
CA ARG A 211 5.34 -12.85 -5.37
C ARG A 211 5.81 -13.92 -4.38
N HIS A 212 5.67 -13.67 -3.07
CA HIS A 212 6.07 -14.64 -2.05
C HIS A 212 5.20 -15.90 -2.07
N MET A 213 3.90 -15.74 -2.28
CA MET A 213 2.97 -16.87 -2.43
C MET A 213 3.24 -17.63 -3.73
N LEU A 214 3.56 -16.91 -4.82
CA LEU A 214 3.96 -17.53 -6.08
C LEU A 214 5.23 -18.39 -5.94
N GLU A 215 6.06 -18.16 -4.92
CA GLU A 215 7.26 -18.94 -4.65
C GLU A 215 7.06 -20.13 -3.69
N ASP A 216 5.87 -20.27 -3.09
CA ASP A 216 5.57 -21.35 -2.16
C ASP A 216 5.47 -22.70 -2.90
N LYS A 217 6.51 -23.52 -2.73
CA LYS A 217 6.65 -24.83 -3.37
C LYS A 217 5.57 -25.82 -2.96
N GLU A 218 5.07 -25.73 -1.74
CA GLU A 218 4.00 -26.62 -1.27
C GLU A 218 2.67 -26.25 -1.93
N LEU A 219 2.38 -24.95 -2.04
CA LEU A 219 1.18 -24.48 -2.75
C LEU A 219 1.25 -24.76 -4.25
N GLN A 220 2.43 -24.62 -4.87
CA GLN A 220 2.64 -24.92 -6.30
C GLN A 220 2.27 -26.35 -6.70
N GLN A 221 2.33 -27.31 -5.78
CA GLN A 221 1.98 -28.71 -6.04
C GLN A 221 0.47 -28.94 -6.15
N ARG A 222 -0.34 -28.10 -5.49
CA ARG A 222 -1.81 -28.23 -5.36
C ARG A 222 -2.58 -27.19 -6.18
N PHE A 223 -1.98 -26.02 -6.36
CA PHE A 223 -2.62 -24.86 -6.96
C PHE A 223 -1.83 -24.28 -8.13
N ARG A 224 -2.55 -23.97 -9.22
CA ARG A 224 -2.08 -23.11 -10.29
C ARG A 224 -2.36 -21.67 -9.87
N MET A 225 -1.37 -21.00 -9.31
CA MET A 225 -1.52 -19.64 -8.78
C MET A 225 -1.26 -18.62 -9.88
N ILE A 226 -2.14 -17.63 -10.00
CA ILE A 226 -2.16 -16.63 -11.07
C ILE A 226 -2.32 -15.26 -10.43
N ALA A 227 -1.24 -14.47 -10.38
CA ALA A 227 -1.29 -13.07 -9.99
C ALA A 227 -1.39 -12.22 -11.26
N TYR A 228 -2.49 -11.49 -11.41
CA TYR A 228 -2.70 -10.61 -12.56
C TYR A 228 -2.63 -9.15 -12.15
N ASP A 229 -2.22 -8.31 -13.09
CA ASP A 229 -2.31 -6.86 -12.95
C ASP A 229 -3.64 -6.42 -13.56
N LEU A 230 -4.52 -5.76 -12.81
CA LEU A 230 -5.72 -5.14 -13.39
C LEU A 230 -5.32 -4.18 -14.53
N PRO A 231 -6.19 -3.95 -15.53
CA PRO A 231 -5.99 -2.83 -16.43
C PRO A 231 -5.61 -1.54 -15.69
N TYR A 232 -4.69 -0.75 -16.26
CA TYR A 232 -4.09 0.46 -15.65
C TYR A 232 -3.02 0.21 -14.57
N HIS A 233 -2.72 -1.04 -14.22
CA HIS A 233 -1.82 -1.38 -13.12
C HIS A 233 -0.57 -2.12 -13.60
N GLY A 234 0.54 -1.93 -12.88
CA GLY A 234 1.79 -2.67 -13.11
C GLY A 234 2.19 -2.71 -14.59
N LYS A 235 2.24 -3.92 -15.15
CA LYS A 235 2.58 -4.18 -16.55
C LYS A 235 1.36 -4.23 -17.48
N SER A 236 0.14 -4.17 -16.94
CA SER A 236 -1.15 -4.03 -17.64
C SER A 236 -1.47 -2.56 -17.94
N VAL A 237 -0.89 -2.04 -19.01
CA VAL A 237 -1.14 -0.64 -19.44
C VAL A 237 -2.61 -0.41 -19.86
N PRO A 238 -3.08 0.86 -19.91
CA PRO A 238 -4.42 1.19 -20.40
C PRO A 238 -4.70 0.69 -21.84
N PRO A 239 -5.96 0.54 -22.25
CA PRO A 239 -6.32 -0.04 -23.54
C PRO A 239 -5.93 0.89 -24.69
N SER A 240 -5.34 0.33 -25.75
CA SER A 240 -4.87 1.10 -26.91
C SER A 240 -6.00 1.58 -27.84
N THR A 241 -7.22 1.07 -27.67
CA THR A 241 -8.37 1.38 -28.53
C THR A 241 -9.26 2.49 -27.98
N VAL A 242 -8.89 3.11 -26.85
CA VAL A 242 -9.67 4.16 -26.19
C VAL A 242 -8.73 5.33 -25.83
N ARG A 243 -9.23 6.57 -25.96
CA ARG A 243 -8.54 7.79 -25.50
C ARG A 243 -8.65 7.92 -23.98
N TRP A 244 -8.06 6.97 -23.27
CA TRP A 244 -8.14 6.87 -21.80
C TRP A 244 -7.57 8.10 -21.09
N TRP A 245 -6.60 8.81 -21.69
CA TRP A 245 -5.98 10.02 -21.13
C TRP A 245 -6.91 11.24 -21.09
N GLU A 246 -8.10 11.16 -21.69
CA GLU A 246 -9.12 12.22 -21.65
C GLU A 246 -10.20 11.99 -20.59
N LYS A 247 -10.11 10.88 -19.85
CA LYS A 247 -11.11 10.49 -18.84
C LYS A 247 -10.41 10.05 -17.56
N GLU A 248 -11.00 10.38 -16.43
CA GLU A 248 -10.55 9.82 -15.16
C GLU A 248 -10.77 8.31 -15.16
N TYR A 249 -9.75 7.56 -14.76
CA TYR A 249 -9.91 6.15 -14.44
C TYR A 249 -10.78 6.02 -13.17
N ARG A 250 -11.78 5.14 -13.23
CA ARG A 250 -12.72 4.90 -12.15
C ARG A 250 -13.06 3.42 -12.13
N LEU A 251 -12.60 2.71 -11.10
CA LEU A 251 -12.93 1.31 -10.90
C LEU A 251 -14.32 1.21 -10.27
N THR A 252 -15.31 0.67 -10.97
CA THR A 252 -16.66 0.42 -10.43
C THR A 252 -16.81 -1.04 -9.99
N THR A 253 -17.84 -1.35 -9.20
CA THR A 253 -18.17 -2.71 -8.77
C THR A 253 -18.35 -3.64 -9.97
N GLU A 254 -19.09 -3.21 -10.99
CA GLU A 254 -19.27 -3.99 -12.24
C GLU A 254 -17.95 -4.18 -12.99
N LEU A 255 -17.16 -3.11 -13.16
CA LEU A 255 -15.91 -3.18 -13.92
C LEU A 255 -14.91 -4.14 -13.28
N VAL A 256 -14.78 -4.13 -11.95
CA VAL A 256 -13.84 -5.02 -11.27
C VAL A 256 -14.30 -6.49 -11.30
N MET A 257 -15.60 -6.76 -11.13
CA MET A 257 -16.17 -8.12 -11.27
C MET A 257 -16.00 -8.64 -12.71
N ASP A 258 -16.40 -7.85 -13.71
CA ASP A 258 -16.26 -8.21 -15.12
C ASP A 258 -14.81 -8.47 -15.50
N SER A 259 -13.88 -7.69 -14.94
CA SER A 259 -12.44 -7.86 -15.18
C SER A 259 -11.96 -9.23 -14.70
N VAL A 260 -12.21 -9.60 -13.44
CA VAL A 260 -11.72 -10.87 -12.90
C VAL A 260 -12.37 -12.08 -13.56
N VAL A 261 -13.67 -12.01 -13.88
CA VAL A 261 -14.39 -13.08 -14.60
C VAL A 261 -13.82 -13.24 -16.02
N ALA A 262 -13.64 -12.14 -16.76
CA ALA A 262 -13.11 -12.18 -18.11
C ALA A 262 -11.65 -12.66 -18.15
N ILE A 263 -10.82 -12.22 -17.19
CA ILE A 263 -9.43 -12.68 -17.05
C ILE A 263 -9.40 -14.18 -16.74
N SER A 264 -10.19 -14.65 -15.77
CA SER A 264 -10.28 -16.07 -15.42
C SER A 264 -10.65 -16.93 -16.63
N LYS A 265 -11.66 -16.49 -17.40
CA LYS A 265 -12.07 -17.15 -18.64
C LYS A 265 -10.96 -17.18 -19.69
N ALA A 266 -10.29 -16.06 -19.93
CA ALA A 266 -9.21 -15.95 -20.92
C ALA A 266 -8.02 -16.87 -20.58
N LEU A 267 -7.72 -17.02 -19.29
CA LEU A 267 -6.64 -17.88 -18.77
C LEU A 267 -7.07 -19.34 -18.57
N LYS A 268 -8.31 -19.68 -18.94
CA LYS A 268 -8.91 -21.01 -18.75
C LYS A 268 -8.82 -21.48 -17.29
N ALA A 269 -8.99 -20.54 -16.36
CA ALA A 269 -9.10 -20.83 -14.94
C ALA A 269 -10.58 -21.17 -14.66
N GLU A 270 -10.92 -22.45 -14.77
CA GLU A 270 -12.29 -22.93 -14.52
C GLU A 270 -12.57 -22.97 -13.03
N ARG A 271 -13.63 -22.25 -12.61
CA ARG A 271 -14.04 -22.12 -11.20
C ARG A 271 -12.85 -21.92 -10.26
N PRO A 272 -12.06 -20.84 -10.43
CA PRO A 272 -10.89 -20.65 -9.60
C PRO A 272 -11.28 -20.35 -8.17
N VAL A 273 -10.32 -20.54 -7.27
CA VAL A 273 -10.35 -19.85 -5.99
C VAL A 273 -9.99 -18.40 -6.25
N TYR A 274 -10.79 -17.48 -5.77
CA TYR A 274 -10.43 -16.06 -5.75
C TYR A 274 -9.79 -15.72 -4.41
N MET A 275 -8.68 -14.99 -4.42
CA MET A 275 -8.12 -14.39 -3.21
C MET A 275 -7.69 -12.96 -3.52
N GLY A 276 -8.17 -11.99 -2.73
CA GLY A 276 -7.84 -10.58 -2.93
C GLY A 276 -7.66 -9.84 -1.62
N CYS A 277 -6.90 -8.75 -1.65
CA CYS A 277 -6.69 -7.87 -0.48
C CYS A 277 -7.25 -6.47 -0.70
N SER A 278 -7.81 -5.84 0.34
CA SER A 278 -8.30 -4.45 0.31
C SER A 278 -9.41 -4.28 -0.73
N VAL A 279 -9.23 -3.50 -1.80
CA VAL A 279 -10.10 -3.54 -3.00
C VAL A 279 -10.41 -4.98 -3.42
N GLY A 280 -9.39 -5.84 -3.52
CA GLY A 280 -9.61 -7.25 -3.81
C GLY A 280 -10.32 -8.01 -2.69
N GLY A 281 -10.14 -7.60 -1.43
CA GLY A 281 -10.82 -8.20 -0.29
C GLY A 281 -12.32 -7.92 -0.29
N TYR A 282 -12.69 -6.68 -0.60
CA TYR A 282 -14.07 -6.21 -0.73
C TYR A 282 -14.78 -6.89 -1.90
N LEU A 283 -14.03 -7.22 -2.96
CA LEU A 283 -14.56 -7.93 -4.12
C LEU A 283 -14.93 -9.38 -3.84
N ALA A 284 -14.29 -10.05 -2.87
CA ALA A 284 -14.60 -11.43 -2.53
C ALA A 284 -16.11 -11.68 -2.24
N PRO A 285 -16.75 -10.96 -1.30
CA PRO A 285 -18.19 -11.13 -1.06
C PRO A 285 -19.07 -10.64 -2.21
N ASP A 286 -18.64 -9.67 -3.02
CA ASP A 286 -19.36 -9.29 -4.26
C ASP A 286 -19.39 -10.46 -5.25
N LEU A 287 -18.25 -11.14 -5.47
CA LEU A 287 -18.18 -12.32 -6.34
C LEU A 287 -19.01 -13.49 -5.80
N ALA A 288 -19.01 -13.71 -4.48
CA ALA A 288 -19.86 -14.73 -3.88
C ALA A 288 -21.37 -14.43 -4.02
N LEU A 289 -21.75 -13.15 -4.10
CA LEU A 289 -23.13 -12.74 -4.30
C LEU A 289 -23.55 -12.84 -5.77
N TYR A 290 -22.74 -12.31 -6.68
CA TYR A 290 -23.13 -12.09 -8.08
C TYR A 290 -22.57 -13.15 -9.05
N HIS A 291 -21.52 -13.87 -8.66
CA HIS A 291 -20.76 -14.80 -9.50
C HIS A 291 -20.49 -16.14 -8.80
N ALA A 292 -21.38 -16.59 -7.90
CA ALA A 292 -21.16 -17.78 -7.08
C ALA A 292 -20.84 -19.06 -7.89
N ASP A 293 -21.40 -19.19 -9.10
CA ASP A 293 -21.18 -20.36 -9.96
C ASP A 293 -19.82 -20.29 -10.70
N ASP A 294 -19.25 -19.10 -10.86
CA ASP A 294 -17.99 -18.86 -11.57
C ASP A 294 -16.76 -19.14 -10.70
N PHE A 295 -16.92 -19.30 -9.37
CA PHE A 295 -15.82 -19.51 -8.43
C PHE A 295 -15.99 -20.80 -7.61
N ARG A 296 -14.86 -21.38 -7.19
CA ARG A 296 -14.83 -22.52 -6.27
C ARG A 296 -14.96 -22.08 -4.82
N ALA A 297 -14.35 -20.94 -4.49
CA ALA A 297 -14.38 -20.28 -3.19
C ALA A 297 -13.81 -18.87 -3.36
N VAL A 298 -14.14 -17.97 -2.43
CA VAL A 298 -13.58 -16.62 -2.37
C VAL A 298 -12.92 -16.38 -1.01
N ILE A 299 -11.77 -15.71 -1.04
CA ILE A 299 -11.00 -15.34 0.14
C ILE A 299 -10.80 -13.82 0.14
N GLY A 300 -11.46 -13.15 1.07
CA GLY A 300 -11.36 -11.70 1.24
C GLY A 300 -10.36 -11.35 2.34
N VAL A 301 -9.18 -10.86 1.96
CA VAL A 301 -8.17 -10.34 2.89
C VAL A 301 -8.44 -8.86 3.13
N ASN A 302 -8.60 -8.46 4.38
CA ASN A 302 -8.88 -7.09 4.80
C ASN A 302 -10.17 -6.54 4.13
N ALA A 303 -11.23 -7.36 4.17
CA ALA A 303 -12.54 -7.07 3.61
C ALA A 303 -13.44 -6.27 4.56
N SER A 304 -14.48 -5.65 4.01
CA SER A 304 -15.56 -4.98 4.74
C SER A 304 -16.89 -5.20 4.03
N ILE A 305 -17.99 -4.94 4.71
CA ILE A 305 -19.34 -4.97 4.11
C ILE A 305 -19.62 -3.79 3.18
N ALA A 306 -18.96 -2.66 3.40
CA ALA A 306 -19.21 -1.43 2.66
C ALA A 306 -18.03 -0.45 2.79
N GLY A 307 -17.83 0.35 1.75
CA GLY A 307 -16.94 1.51 1.81
C GLY A 307 -17.40 2.54 2.84
N SER A 308 -16.46 3.29 3.43
CA SER A 308 -16.80 4.32 4.45
C SER A 308 -17.63 5.48 3.90
N ASN A 309 -17.63 5.68 2.58
CA ASN A 309 -18.46 6.65 1.87
C ASN A 309 -19.52 5.97 0.98
N ALA A 310 -19.83 4.70 1.22
CA ALA A 310 -20.94 4.05 0.55
C ALA A 310 -22.27 4.73 0.96
N PRO A 311 -23.27 4.82 0.08
CA PRO A 311 -24.56 5.44 0.41
C PRO A 311 -25.26 4.87 1.65
N SER A 312 -25.09 3.58 1.95
CA SER A 312 -25.62 2.97 3.17
C SER A 312 -24.94 3.49 4.45
N GLN A 313 -23.70 3.97 4.36
CA GLN A 313 -22.89 4.46 5.47
C GLN A 313 -22.93 5.98 5.59
N ASN A 314 -22.98 6.65 4.44
CA ASN A 314 -23.02 8.10 4.33
C ASN A 314 -24.04 8.48 3.24
N PRO A 315 -25.32 8.71 3.62
CA PRO A 315 -26.36 9.07 2.65
C PRO A 315 -26.01 10.30 1.80
N GLY A 316 -25.25 11.26 2.36
CA GLY A 316 -24.76 12.44 1.65
C GLY A 316 -23.63 12.15 0.66
N ALA A 317 -23.06 10.94 0.65
CA ALA A 317 -22.04 10.55 -0.32
C ALA A 317 -22.61 10.32 -1.72
N ARG A 318 -23.93 10.10 -1.88
CA ARG A 318 -24.57 9.93 -3.20
C ARG A 318 -24.24 11.06 -4.17
N ASP A 319 -24.28 12.29 -3.69
CA ASP A 319 -23.95 13.48 -4.48
C ASP A 319 -22.46 13.52 -4.87
N ASN A 320 -21.59 12.89 -4.09
CA ASN A 320 -20.15 12.84 -4.33
C ASN A 320 -19.74 11.70 -5.29
N MET A 321 -20.55 10.66 -5.44
CA MET A 321 -20.21 9.53 -6.32
C MET A 321 -20.05 9.97 -7.78
N GLN A 322 -20.90 10.90 -8.23
CA GLN A 322 -20.90 11.38 -9.61
C GLN A 322 -19.83 12.43 -9.89
N LYS A 323 -19.29 13.07 -8.84
CA LYS A 323 -18.25 14.09 -8.98
C LYS A 323 -16.94 13.52 -9.51
N PRO A 324 -16.15 14.31 -10.26
CA PRO A 324 -14.77 13.95 -10.59
C PRO A 324 -13.93 13.80 -9.33
N ILE A 325 -12.81 13.07 -9.43
CA ILE A 325 -11.92 12.78 -8.29
C ILE A 325 -11.52 14.07 -7.56
N SER A 326 -11.18 15.12 -8.31
CA SER A 326 -10.75 16.42 -7.77
C SER A 326 -11.79 17.14 -6.90
N GLU A 327 -13.07 16.77 -7.01
CA GLU A 327 -14.18 17.41 -6.29
C GLU A 327 -14.75 16.56 -5.15
N ARG A 328 -14.31 15.30 -5.02
CA ARG A 328 -14.75 14.41 -3.93
C ARG A 328 -14.13 14.78 -2.58
N ARG A 329 -12.93 15.38 -2.62
CA ARG A 329 -12.15 15.85 -1.47
C ARG A 329 -11.47 17.15 -1.84
N ASN A 330 -11.34 18.08 -0.89
CA ASN A 330 -10.73 19.38 -1.15
C ASN A 330 -9.55 19.67 -0.19
N PRO A 331 -8.29 19.68 -0.68
CA PRO A 331 -7.83 19.14 -1.97
C PRO A 331 -7.74 17.60 -1.93
N ASP A 332 -8.01 16.93 -3.05
CA ASP A 332 -7.73 15.49 -3.18
C ASP A 332 -6.25 15.25 -3.47
N THR A 333 -5.51 14.82 -2.44
CA THR A 333 -4.08 14.57 -2.53
C THR A 333 -3.71 13.26 -3.25
N ASN A 334 -4.66 12.39 -3.55
CA ASN A 334 -4.40 11.13 -4.27
C ASN A 334 -4.30 11.33 -5.79
N PHE A 335 -4.72 12.48 -6.30
CA PHE A 335 -4.63 12.85 -7.72
C PHE A 335 -4.19 14.30 -7.95
N HIS A 336 -3.52 14.90 -6.95
CA HIS A 336 -3.04 16.28 -7.07
C HIS A 336 -1.71 16.33 -7.87
N PRO A 337 -1.54 17.24 -8.86
CA PRO A 337 -0.36 17.28 -9.72
C PRO A 337 0.96 17.62 -9.01
N ARG A 338 0.89 18.21 -7.81
CA ARG A 338 2.05 18.43 -6.92
C ARG A 338 2.44 17.23 -6.07
N VAL A 339 1.59 16.20 -6.01
CA VAL A 339 1.83 15.00 -5.22
C VAL A 339 2.38 13.92 -6.14
N ASN A 340 3.51 13.35 -5.75
CA ASN A 340 4.19 12.30 -6.50
C ASN A 340 3.81 10.90 -5.97
N GLY A 341 4.20 9.85 -6.70
CA GLY A 341 3.93 8.46 -6.32
C GLY A 341 4.59 8.04 -5.01
N GLU A 342 5.74 8.61 -4.63
CA GLU A 342 6.40 8.31 -3.34
C GLU A 342 5.47 8.62 -2.17
N SER A 343 4.66 9.69 -2.25
CA SER A 343 3.68 10.01 -1.22
C SER A 343 2.66 8.88 -0.99
N VAL A 344 2.22 8.21 -2.06
CA VAL A 344 1.34 7.03 -1.96
C VAL A 344 2.12 5.85 -1.36
N GLY A 345 3.34 5.59 -1.85
CA GLY A 345 4.22 4.56 -1.30
C GLY A 345 4.45 4.69 0.20
N MET A 346 4.73 5.90 0.68
CA MET A 346 4.92 6.17 2.11
C MET A 346 3.63 6.09 2.91
N ALA A 347 2.49 6.47 2.32
CA ALA A 347 1.19 6.25 2.97
C ALA A 347 0.89 4.76 3.15
N MET A 348 1.31 3.90 2.22
CA MET A 348 1.16 2.45 2.33
C MET A 348 2.17 1.83 3.29
N TYR A 349 3.40 2.37 3.35
CA TYR A 349 4.38 1.99 4.37
C TYR A 349 3.84 2.16 5.79
N GLU A 350 3.10 3.24 6.06
CA GLU A 350 2.50 3.54 7.37
C GLU A 350 1.52 2.47 7.88
N ILE A 351 0.96 1.66 6.99
CA ILE A 351 -0.05 0.65 7.33
C ILE A 351 0.50 -0.79 7.18
N THR A 352 1.83 -0.91 7.04
CA THR A 352 2.55 -2.17 7.21
C THR A 352 2.72 -2.53 8.68
N SER A 353 3.03 -3.79 8.99
CA SER A 353 3.20 -4.22 10.38
C SER A 353 4.53 -3.69 10.89
N PRO A 354 4.60 -3.11 12.11
CA PRO A 354 5.88 -2.83 12.73
C PRO A 354 6.75 -4.10 12.87
N GLU A 355 6.12 -5.26 13.04
CA GLU A 355 6.75 -6.56 13.22
C GLU A 355 7.13 -7.28 11.92
N ALA A 356 6.77 -6.70 10.76
CA ALA A 356 7.16 -7.25 9.46
C ALA A 356 8.63 -6.88 9.12
N PRO A 357 9.37 -7.74 8.39
CA PRO A 357 10.71 -7.42 7.92
C PRO A 357 10.76 -6.10 7.15
N ASP A 358 11.61 -5.17 7.61
CA ASP A 358 11.74 -3.83 7.04
C ASP A 358 12.00 -3.81 5.52
N PRO A 359 12.87 -4.70 4.95
CA PRO A 359 13.04 -4.76 3.50
C PRO A 359 11.73 -5.00 2.72
N TYR A 360 10.82 -5.84 3.22
CA TYR A 360 9.54 -6.14 2.54
C TYR A 360 8.50 -5.04 2.73
N ARG A 361 8.55 -4.32 3.86
CA ARG A 361 7.76 -3.11 4.09
C ARG A 361 8.17 -2.01 3.11
N ARG A 362 9.48 -1.82 2.92
CA ARG A 362 10.05 -0.88 1.94
C ARG A 362 9.76 -1.29 0.51
N GLU A 363 9.78 -2.59 0.21
CA GLU A 363 9.39 -3.10 -1.10
C GLU A 363 7.91 -2.78 -1.39
N THR A 364 7.01 -2.94 -0.41
CA THR A 364 5.61 -2.54 -0.55
C THR A 364 5.51 -1.05 -0.94
N ALA A 365 6.21 -0.18 -0.21
CA ALA A 365 6.26 1.25 -0.53
C ALA A 365 6.83 1.54 -1.94
N TRP A 366 7.87 0.80 -2.33
CA TRP A 366 8.51 0.91 -3.64
C TRP A 366 7.54 0.57 -4.77
N VAL A 367 6.81 -0.55 -4.68
CA VAL A 367 5.80 -0.96 -5.67
C VAL A 367 4.76 0.13 -5.87
N TYR A 368 4.22 0.65 -4.78
CA TYR A 368 3.21 1.72 -4.80
C TYR A 368 3.72 3.04 -5.38
N SER A 369 5.01 3.34 -5.23
CA SER A 369 5.59 4.56 -5.79
C SER A 369 5.63 4.61 -7.32
N GLN A 370 5.42 3.46 -7.98
CA GLN A 370 5.44 3.31 -9.44
C GLN A 370 4.06 3.41 -10.09
N GLY A 371 2.98 3.57 -9.32
CA GLY A 371 1.62 3.70 -9.85
C GLY A 371 1.44 4.96 -10.69
N ALA A 372 0.67 4.86 -11.78
CA ALA A 372 0.36 6.02 -12.61
C ALA A 372 -0.55 7.02 -11.85
N PRO A 373 -0.42 8.34 -12.08
CA PRO A 373 -1.26 9.35 -11.45
C PRO A 373 -2.75 9.06 -11.64
N GLY A 374 -3.53 9.14 -10.57
CA GLY A 374 -4.98 8.97 -10.59
C GLY A 374 -5.47 7.52 -10.53
N VAL A 375 -4.61 6.52 -10.78
CA VAL A 375 -5.01 5.10 -10.72
C VAL A 375 -5.40 4.70 -9.29
N PHE A 376 -4.55 5.00 -8.30
CA PHE A 376 -4.86 4.77 -6.89
C PHE A 376 -6.17 5.47 -6.47
N ALA A 377 -6.37 6.73 -6.87
CA ALA A 377 -7.61 7.46 -6.58
C ALA A 377 -8.85 6.86 -7.27
N GLY A 378 -8.68 6.36 -8.51
CA GLY A 378 -9.73 5.70 -9.27
C GLY A 378 -10.17 4.37 -8.67
N ASP A 379 -9.24 3.58 -8.13
CA ASP A 379 -9.55 2.35 -7.39
C ASP A 379 -10.29 2.63 -6.08
N LEU A 380 -9.92 3.71 -5.39
CA LEU A 380 -10.59 4.14 -4.16
C LEU A 380 -12.06 4.54 -4.38
N TYR A 381 -12.51 4.71 -5.63
CA TYR A 381 -13.94 4.86 -5.93
C TYR A 381 -14.71 3.61 -5.53
N TYR A 382 -14.33 2.44 -6.04
CA TYR A 382 -14.96 1.18 -5.68
C TYR A 382 -14.86 0.93 -4.18
N TYR A 383 -13.65 0.99 -3.62
CA TYR A 383 -13.39 0.74 -2.19
C TYR A 383 -14.18 1.66 -1.27
N GLY A 384 -14.25 2.95 -1.61
CA GLY A 384 -14.79 3.99 -0.74
C GLY A 384 -16.28 4.23 -0.91
N TYR A 385 -16.81 4.13 -2.13
CA TYR A 385 -18.13 4.63 -2.51
C TYR A 385 -19.03 3.57 -3.15
N ASP A 386 -18.51 2.77 -4.08
CA ASP A 386 -19.34 1.90 -4.93
C ASP A 386 -19.64 0.54 -4.29
N HIS A 387 -18.69 -0.01 -3.52
CA HIS A 387 -18.89 -1.24 -2.78
C HIS A 387 -19.85 -1.03 -1.60
N ASP A 388 -21.01 -1.68 -1.66
CA ASP A 388 -22.06 -1.58 -0.65
C ASP A 388 -22.93 -2.85 -0.62
N LEU A 389 -22.63 -3.75 0.32
CA LEU A 389 -23.38 -5.00 0.53
C LEU A 389 -24.38 -4.94 1.68
N VAL A 390 -24.59 -3.78 2.28
CA VAL A 390 -25.56 -3.64 3.39
C VAL A 390 -26.96 -4.03 2.92
N GLY A 391 -27.56 -4.98 3.64
CA GLY A 391 -28.88 -5.53 3.32
C GLY A 391 -28.92 -6.49 2.13
N LYS A 392 -27.75 -7.02 1.69
CA LYS A 392 -27.65 -7.98 0.57
C LYS A 392 -26.94 -9.28 0.95
N THR A 393 -26.26 -9.34 2.09
CA THR A 393 -25.39 -10.46 2.49
C THR A 393 -26.13 -11.77 2.77
N ASP A 394 -27.42 -11.69 3.11
CA ASP A 394 -28.33 -12.83 3.31
C ASP A 394 -28.55 -13.65 2.03
N LYS A 395 -28.29 -13.05 0.87
CA LYS A 395 -28.40 -13.69 -0.45
C LYS A 395 -27.15 -14.47 -0.86
N ILE A 396 -26.07 -14.40 -0.07
CA ILE A 396 -24.83 -15.12 -0.35
C ILE A 396 -25.00 -16.59 0.08
N ASP A 397 -24.91 -17.50 -0.89
CA ASP A 397 -25.01 -18.93 -0.68
C ASP A 397 -23.61 -19.57 -0.56
N THR A 398 -23.15 -19.79 0.67
CA THR A 398 -21.84 -20.40 0.95
C THR A 398 -21.78 -21.91 0.68
N ALA A 399 -22.91 -22.56 0.40
CA ALA A 399 -22.92 -23.92 -0.11
C ALA A 399 -22.47 -23.97 -1.57
N LYS A 400 -22.80 -22.94 -2.37
CA LYS A 400 -22.32 -22.76 -3.75
C LYS A 400 -20.90 -22.22 -3.82
N CYS A 401 -20.66 -21.10 -3.14
CA CYS A 401 -19.36 -20.41 -3.14
C CYS A 401 -18.94 -20.09 -1.70
N PRO A 402 -18.07 -20.91 -1.08
CA PRO A 402 -17.56 -20.68 0.26
C PRO A 402 -16.85 -19.32 0.39
N VAL A 403 -17.11 -18.63 1.50
CA VAL A 403 -16.54 -17.32 1.80
C VAL A 403 -15.63 -17.42 3.02
N TYR A 404 -14.36 -17.07 2.82
CA TYR A 404 -13.37 -17.00 3.88
C TYR A 404 -12.89 -15.55 4.02
N LEU A 405 -13.00 -14.97 5.19
CA LEU A 405 -12.54 -13.62 5.48
C LEU A 405 -11.31 -13.68 6.39
N VAL A 406 -10.29 -12.90 6.04
CA VAL A 406 -9.02 -12.85 6.77
C VAL A 406 -8.66 -11.39 7.02
N SER A 407 -8.19 -11.04 8.21
CA SER A 407 -7.71 -9.67 8.48
C SER A 407 -6.39 -9.66 9.24
N GLY A 408 -5.52 -8.71 8.90
CA GLY A 408 -4.34 -8.40 9.70
C GLY A 408 -4.71 -7.68 10.99
N GLU A 409 -4.13 -8.08 12.12
CA GLU A 409 -4.34 -7.44 13.43
C GLU A 409 -4.01 -5.93 13.42
N TYR A 410 -2.99 -5.53 12.66
CA TYR A 410 -2.57 -4.12 12.52
C TYR A 410 -3.23 -3.40 11.34
N ASP A 411 -4.22 -4.01 10.68
CA ASP A 411 -4.90 -3.39 9.55
C ASP A 411 -5.85 -2.24 10.01
N PRO A 412 -5.73 -1.01 9.46
CA PRO A 412 -6.59 0.11 9.84
C PRO A 412 -8.08 -0.06 9.50
N SER A 413 -8.43 -0.95 8.56
CA SER A 413 -9.80 -1.33 8.22
C SER A 413 -10.40 -2.36 9.18
N MET A 414 -9.59 -3.02 10.02
CA MET A 414 -10.04 -4.02 11.01
C MET A 414 -10.65 -3.39 12.28
N GLN A 415 -10.88 -2.07 12.32
CA GLN A 415 -11.47 -1.41 13.49
C GLN A 415 -12.80 -2.09 13.90
N PRO A 416 -12.97 -2.46 15.18
CA PRO A 416 -14.20 -3.08 15.67
C PRO A 416 -15.41 -2.20 15.32
N GLY A 417 -16.43 -2.81 14.72
CA GLY A 417 -17.62 -2.08 14.33
C GLY A 417 -18.47 -2.84 13.32
N PRO A 418 -19.64 -2.29 12.93
CA PRO A 418 -20.60 -2.95 12.04
C PRO A 418 -20.05 -3.20 10.63
N ARG A 419 -18.92 -2.57 10.27
CA ARG A 419 -18.26 -2.71 8.98
C ARG A 419 -17.10 -3.70 8.97
N SER A 420 -16.66 -4.23 10.11
CA SER A 420 -15.48 -5.10 10.14
C SER A 420 -15.73 -6.42 9.38
N ALA A 421 -14.65 -7.07 8.94
CA ALA A 421 -14.73 -8.42 8.37
C ALA A 421 -15.41 -9.43 9.32
N GLU A 422 -15.23 -9.26 10.64
CA GLU A 422 -15.92 -10.06 11.66
C GLU A 422 -17.45 -9.82 11.63
N ALA A 423 -17.88 -8.56 11.54
CA ALA A 423 -19.29 -8.20 11.45
C ALA A 423 -19.91 -8.67 10.11
N LEU A 424 -19.16 -8.59 9.02
CA LEU A 424 -19.56 -9.15 7.72
C LEU A 424 -19.75 -10.67 7.81
N THR A 425 -18.81 -11.39 8.46
CA THR A 425 -18.90 -12.84 8.64
C THR A 425 -20.18 -13.25 9.37
N LYS A 426 -20.60 -12.50 10.39
CA LYS A 426 -21.84 -12.76 11.13
C LYS A 426 -23.10 -12.58 10.27
N GLN A 427 -23.01 -11.82 9.17
CA GLN A 427 -24.13 -11.55 8.26
C GLN A 427 -24.16 -12.48 7.04
N ILE A 428 -23.12 -13.30 6.82
CA ILE A 428 -23.05 -14.28 5.75
C ILE A 428 -23.10 -15.69 6.36
N PRO A 429 -24.25 -16.40 6.31
CA PRO A 429 -24.36 -17.75 6.86
C PRO A 429 -23.30 -18.70 6.28
N GLY A 430 -22.49 -19.32 7.14
CA GLY A 430 -21.45 -20.27 6.75
C GLY A 430 -20.09 -19.66 6.35
N ALA A 431 -19.95 -18.33 6.33
CA ALA A 431 -18.65 -17.70 6.17
C ALA A 431 -17.76 -17.91 7.43
N THR A 432 -16.44 -17.83 7.26
CA THR A 432 -15.49 -17.93 8.37
C THR A 432 -14.60 -16.69 8.45
N PHE A 433 -14.17 -16.33 9.65
CA PHE A 433 -13.24 -15.22 9.89
C PHE A 433 -11.94 -15.70 10.54
N THR A 434 -10.80 -15.14 10.15
CA THR A 434 -9.49 -15.42 10.76
C THR A 434 -8.67 -14.13 10.90
N VAL A 435 -8.08 -13.92 12.07
CA VAL A 435 -7.16 -12.80 12.32
C VAL A 435 -5.71 -13.28 12.24
N VAL A 436 -4.93 -12.65 11.36
CA VAL A 436 -3.48 -12.83 11.27
C VAL A 436 -2.84 -11.98 12.37
N LYS A 437 -2.49 -12.61 13.48
CA LYS A 437 -1.83 -11.93 14.61
C LYS A 437 -0.50 -11.35 14.15
N GLY A 438 -0.23 -10.09 14.47
CA GLY A 438 0.93 -9.32 13.98
C GLY A 438 0.91 -9.02 12.47
N GLY A 439 -0.14 -9.41 11.74
CA GLY A 439 -0.31 -9.15 10.31
C GLY A 439 -0.80 -7.72 10.04
N SER A 440 -0.43 -7.15 8.90
CA SER A 440 -0.80 -5.80 8.48
C SER A 440 -1.88 -5.79 7.39
N HIS A 441 -2.12 -4.60 6.81
CA HIS A 441 -2.88 -4.47 5.57
C HIS A 441 -2.28 -5.22 4.38
N PHE A 442 -0.99 -5.51 4.44
CA PHE A 442 -0.21 -6.14 3.40
C PHE A 442 0.44 -7.45 3.85
N ALA A 443 -0.14 -8.17 4.82
CA ALA A 443 0.47 -9.38 5.40
C ALA A 443 0.94 -10.40 4.35
N MET A 444 0.27 -10.50 3.19
CA MET A 444 0.68 -11.38 2.09
C MET A 444 1.98 -10.96 1.39
N SER A 445 2.35 -9.67 1.48
CA SER A 445 3.48 -9.04 0.82
C SER A 445 4.59 -8.63 1.78
N ASP A 446 4.26 -8.10 2.97
CA ASP A 446 5.25 -7.61 3.93
C ASP A 446 5.70 -8.69 4.93
N ASP A 447 4.89 -9.74 5.17
CA ASP A 447 5.23 -10.87 6.04
C ASP A 447 4.55 -12.18 5.61
N TYR A 448 4.92 -12.66 4.43
CA TYR A 448 4.34 -13.89 3.89
C TYR A 448 4.48 -15.11 4.82
N PRO A 449 5.63 -15.39 5.48
CA PRO A 449 5.72 -16.54 6.40
C PRO A 449 4.67 -16.50 7.52
N ARG A 450 4.38 -15.32 8.08
CA ARG A 450 3.30 -15.15 9.05
C ARG A 450 1.94 -15.35 8.40
N PHE A 451 1.65 -14.68 7.27
CA PHE A 451 0.39 -14.83 6.55
C PHE A 451 0.09 -16.29 6.15
N ARG A 452 1.12 -17.01 5.71
CA ARG A 452 1.06 -18.41 5.30
C ARG A 452 0.46 -19.33 6.38
N GLN A 453 0.81 -19.10 7.65
CA GLN A 453 0.33 -19.91 8.78
C GLN A 453 -1.20 -19.90 8.89
N TYR A 454 -1.84 -18.80 8.46
CA TYR A 454 -3.28 -18.61 8.55
C TYR A 454 -4.00 -18.96 7.24
N ILE A 455 -3.36 -18.74 6.09
CA ILE A 455 -3.98 -19.01 4.79
C ILE A 455 -3.93 -20.50 4.41
N LEU A 456 -2.88 -21.21 4.82
CA LEU A 456 -2.68 -22.61 4.43
C LEU A 456 -3.84 -23.52 4.89
N PRO A 457 -4.33 -23.47 6.15
CA PRO A 457 -5.48 -24.27 6.56
C PRO A 457 -6.76 -24.02 5.74
N ILE A 458 -6.97 -22.77 5.30
CA ILE A 458 -8.10 -22.40 4.43
C ILE A 458 -7.95 -23.06 3.06
N LEU A 459 -6.76 -22.95 2.48
CA LEU A 459 -6.45 -23.56 1.18
C LEU A 459 -6.55 -25.09 1.23
N GLU A 460 -6.09 -25.74 2.31
CA GLU A 460 -6.25 -27.19 2.49
C GLU A 460 -7.72 -27.61 2.52
N LYS A 461 -8.57 -26.85 3.22
CA LYS A 461 -10.02 -27.10 3.26
C LYS A 461 -10.66 -26.98 1.87
N ILE A 462 -10.22 -26.00 1.08
CA ILE A 462 -10.71 -25.80 -0.29
C ILE A 462 -10.23 -26.93 -1.22
N HIS A 463 -8.97 -27.34 -1.08
CA HIS A 463 -8.38 -28.42 -1.86
C HIS A 463 -9.06 -29.77 -1.57
N ALA A 464 -9.35 -30.06 -0.30
CA ALA A 464 -10.01 -31.29 0.12
C ALA A 464 -11.48 -31.38 -0.32
N ARG A 465 -12.12 -30.26 -0.70
CA ARG A 465 -13.50 -30.24 -1.16
C ARG A 465 -13.58 -30.81 -2.58
N ARG A 466 -14.19 -31.99 -2.70
CA ARG A 466 -14.51 -32.61 -4.00
C ARG A 466 -15.40 -31.64 -4.81
N SER A 467 -15.04 -31.46 -6.07
CA SER A 467 -15.70 -30.58 -7.06
C SER A 467 -17.18 -30.89 -7.22
#